data_AF-A0A656GJK3-F1
#
_entry.id   AF-A0A656GJK3-F1
#
_cell.length_a   1.000
_cell.length_b   1.000
_cell.length_c   1.000
_cell.angle_alpha   90.00
_cell.angle_beta   90.00
_cell.angle_gamma   90.00
#
_symmetry.space_group_name_H-M   'P 1'
#
loop_
_entity.id
_entity.type
_entity.pdbx_description
1 polymer ?
#
loop_
_entity_poly.entity_id
_entity_poly.type
_entity_poly.pdbx_seq_one_letter_code
_entity_poly.pdbx_strand_id
1 'polypeptide(L)'
;VEIEPTLENIERVFREDVAPHAPDALIAIGGGSVLDAAKLFAVMLTNDTPLRDLLGIDKVTHPGKPMVLVPTTSGTGSEVTPNAIVTLPDEELKIGVVSRHLLPTLVILDPLLTLSLPRPITAATGMDAFTHS
;
A
#
# COMPACT_ATOMS: atom_id res chain seq x y z
N VAL A 1 4.48 -9.79 -0.41
CA VAL A 1 5.04 -8.45 -0.09
C VAL A 1 5.64 -8.51 1.30
N GLU A 2 6.81 -7.89 1.50
CA GLU A 2 7.52 -7.88 2.79
C GLU A 2 6.89 -6.92 3.81
N ILE A 3 7.25 -7.11 5.09
CA ILE A 3 6.95 -6.17 6.17
C ILE A 3 7.96 -5.03 6.00
N GLU A 4 7.51 -3.88 5.51
CA GLU A 4 8.34 -2.79 4.94
C GLU A 4 8.86 -3.09 3.51
N PRO A 5 8.00 -2.99 2.49
CA PRO A 5 8.41 -3.28 1.12
C PRO A 5 9.44 -2.28 0.64
N THR A 6 10.57 -2.81 0.16
CA THR A 6 11.55 -2.01 -0.57
C THR A 6 11.04 -1.70 -1.98
N LEU A 7 11.61 -0.68 -2.61
CA LEU A 7 11.33 -0.40 -4.03
C LEU A 7 11.56 -1.63 -4.91
N GLU A 8 12.65 -2.36 -4.66
CA GLU A 8 12.97 -3.61 -5.36
C GLU A 8 11.94 -4.72 -5.07
N ASN A 9 11.46 -4.85 -3.82
CA ASN A 9 10.42 -5.81 -3.48
C ASN A 9 9.14 -5.55 -4.28
N ILE A 10 8.72 -4.28 -4.39
CA ILE A 10 7.55 -3.89 -5.17
C ILE A 10 7.76 -4.17 -6.66
N GLU A 11 8.86 -3.72 -7.24
CA GLU A 11 9.11 -3.91 -8.68
C GLU A 11 9.22 -5.39 -9.06
N ARG A 12 9.87 -6.20 -8.21
CA ARG A 12 9.99 -7.64 -8.43
C ARG A 12 8.61 -8.31 -8.39
N VAL A 13 7.84 -8.11 -7.33
CA VAL A 13 6.48 -8.68 -7.20
C VAL A 13 5.58 -8.21 -8.34
N PHE A 14 5.66 -6.93 -8.71
CA PHE A 14 4.88 -6.40 -9.83
C PHE A 14 5.20 -7.13 -11.14
N ARG A 15 6.48 -7.30 -11.45
CA ARG A 15 6.93 -7.94 -12.71
C ARG A 15 6.61 -9.43 -12.75
N GLU A 16 6.79 -10.12 -11.64
CA GLU A 16 6.68 -11.59 -11.56
C GLU A 16 5.22 -12.04 -11.38
N ASP A 17 4.46 -11.33 -10.55
CA ASP A 17 3.16 -11.83 -10.06
C ASP A 17 1.97 -10.98 -10.51
N VAL A 18 2.15 -9.68 -10.83
CA VAL A 18 1.02 -8.78 -11.11
C VAL A 18 0.87 -8.52 -12.61
N ALA A 19 1.89 -7.95 -13.25
CA ALA A 19 1.88 -7.55 -14.65
C ALA A 19 1.54 -8.70 -15.62
N PRO A 20 2.03 -9.95 -15.43
CA PRO A 20 1.69 -11.05 -16.33
C PRO A 20 0.21 -11.43 -16.34
N HIS A 21 -0.48 -11.19 -15.22
CA HIS A 21 -1.91 -11.48 -15.08
C HIS A 21 -2.80 -10.32 -15.55
N ALA A 22 -2.24 -9.11 -15.65
CA ALA A 22 -2.92 -7.89 -16.08
C ALA A 22 -4.34 -7.72 -15.47
N PRO A 23 -4.48 -7.74 -14.13
CA PRO A 23 -5.79 -7.77 -13.49
C PRO A 23 -6.60 -6.50 -13.76
N ASP A 24 -7.92 -6.67 -13.88
CA ASP A 24 -8.86 -5.56 -14.02
C ASP A 24 -9.11 -4.80 -12.71
N ALA A 25 -8.88 -5.46 -11.57
CA ALA A 25 -9.00 -4.88 -10.23
C ALA A 25 -8.10 -5.62 -9.24
N LEU A 26 -7.74 -4.96 -8.14
CA LEU A 26 -6.97 -5.55 -7.05
C LEU A 26 -7.81 -5.64 -5.77
N ILE A 27 -7.65 -6.74 -5.03
CA ILE A 27 -8.18 -6.91 -3.69
C ILE A 27 -7.00 -7.14 -2.76
N ALA A 28 -6.82 -6.25 -1.79
CA ALA A 28 -5.73 -6.36 -0.82
C ALA A 28 -6.29 -6.61 0.57
N ILE A 29 -5.79 -7.65 1.24
CA ILE A 29 -6.18 -8.04 2.59
C ILE A 29 -4.90 -8.10 3.44
N GLY A 30 -4.79 -7.24 4.44
CA GLY A 30 -3.61 -7.21 5.31
C GLY A 30 -3.43 -5.90 6.06
N GLY A 31 -2.23 -5.70 6.62
CA GLY A 31 -1.84 -4.43 7.24
C GLY A 31 -1.31 -3.41 6.22
N GLY A 32 -0.84 -2.26 6.72
CA GLY A 32 -0.41 -1.13 5.89
C GLY A 32 0.57 -1.48 4.76
N SER A 33 1.56 -2.34 5.00
CA SER A 33 2.52 -2.76 3.95
C SER A 33 1.86 -3.47 2.76
N VAL A 34 0.84 -4.30 3.01
CA VAL A 34 0.11 -4.99 1.94
C VAL A 34 -0.76 -4.00 1.17
N LEU A 35 -1.41 -3.08 1.89
CA LEU A 35 -2.26 -2.06 1.28
C LEU A 35 -1.46 -1.09 0.42
N ASP A 36 -0.32 -0.60 0.91
CA ASP A 36 0.57 0.30 0.17
C ASP A 36 1.10 -0.37 -1.10
N ALA A 37 1.51 -1.63 -1.03
CA ALA A 37 1.94 -2.36 -2.21
C ALA A 37 0.82 -2.49 -3.25
N ALA A 38 -0.41 -2.79 -2.84
CA ALA A 38 -1.54 -2.86 -3.75
C ALA A 38 -1.83 -1.53 -4.44
N LYS A 39 -1.72 -0.40 -3.71
CA LYS A 39 -1.83 0.95 -4.29
C LYS A 39 -0.79 1.19 -5.38
N LEU A 40 0.47 0.81 -5.11
CA LEU A 40 1.56 0.94 -6.09
C LEU A 40 1.33 0.05 -7.30
N PHE A 41 0.95 -1.22 -7.11
CA PHE A 41 0.63 -2.12 -8.21
C PHE A 41 -0.49 -1.57 -9.10
N ALA A 42 -1.55 -1.02 -8.50
CA ALA A 42 -2.66 -0.45 -9.23
C ALA A 42 -2.25 0.70 -10.15
N VAL A 43 -1.39 1.61 -9.67
CA VAL A 43 -0.88 2.73 -10.50
C VAL A 43 0.16 2.26 -11.51
N MET A 44 1.02 1.30 -11.16
CA MET A 44 2.02 0.74 -12.08
C MET A 44 1.37 -0.03 -13.26
N LEU A 45 0.17 -0.59 -13.08
CA LEU A 45 -0.59 -1.22 -14.18
C LEU A 45 -1.12 -0.22 -15.23
N THR A 46 -1.10 1.07 -14.94
CA THR A 46 -1.74 2.13 -15.77
C THR A 46 -0.79 3.27 -16.12
N ASN A 47 0.36 3.34 -15.48
CA ASN A 47 1.39 4.35 -15.69
C ASN A 47 2.68 3.62 -16.11
N ASP A 48 3.11 3.80 -17.36
CA ASP A 48 4.36 3.23 -17.88
C ASP A 48 5.56 4.09 -17.46
N THR A 49 5.72 4.24 -16.14
CA THR A 49 6.76 5.07 -15.51
C THR A 49 7.43 4.25 -14.43
N PRO A 50 8.78 4.22 -14.36
CA PRO A 50 9.49 3.52 -13.30
C PRO A 50 8.99 3.94 -11.91
N LEU A 51 8.88 3.00 -10.97
CA LEU A 51 8.37 3.29 -9.63
C LEU A 51 9.20 4.38 -8.94
N ARG A 52 10.52 4.41 -9.17
CA ARG A 52 11.42 5.43 -8.66
C ARG A 52 11.04 6.85 -9.09
N ASP A 53 10.52 7.00 -10.29
CA ASP A 53 10.12 8.30 -10.85
C ASP A 53 8.71 8.72 -10.39
N LEU A 54 7.94 7.78 -9.84
CA LEU A 54 6.66 8.05 -9.18
C LEU A 54 6.82 8.50 -7.72
N LEU A 55 8.02 8.37 -7.13
CA LEU A 55 8.28 8.81 -5.76
C LEU A 55 8.08 10.32 -5.60
N GLY A 56 7.43 10.72 -4.50
CA GLY A 56 7.08 12.10 -4.21
C GLY A 56 5.61 12.42 -4.44
N ILE A 57 5.30 13.71 -4.55
CA ILE A 57 3.93 14.24 -4.56
C ILE A 57 3.48 14.47 -6.00
N ASP A 58 2.28 13.98 -6.33
CA ASP A 58 1.56 14.21 -7.59
C ASP A 58 2.38 13.87 -8.86
N LYS A 59 3.18 12.79 -8.79
CA LYS A 59 3.92 12.23 -9.93
C LYS A 59 3.14 11.18 -10.72
N VAL A 60 2.09 10.62 -10.13
CA VAL A 60 1.18 9.68 -10.80
C VAL A 60 0.27 10.48 -11.73
N THR A 61 0.30 10.19 -13.03
CA THR A 61 -0.43 10.94 -14.07
C THR A 61 -1.79 10.34 -14.40
N HIS A 62 -1.94 9.02 -14.26
CA HIS A 62 -3.17 8.30 -14.55
C HIS A 62 -3.70 7.56 -13.31
N PRO A 63 -5.04 7.51 -13.12
CA PRO A 63 -5.64 6.67 -12.08
C PRO A 63 -5.20 5.22 -12.19
N GLY A 64 -4.93 4.60 -11.04
CA GLY A 64 -4.66 3.17 -10.97
C GLY A 64 -5.87 2.31 -11.35
N LYS A 65 -5.65 1.00 -11.49
CA LYS A 65 -6.74 0.02 -11.56
C LYS A 65 -7.63 0.12 -10.29
N PRO A 66 -8.94 -0.19 -10.39
CA PRO A 66 -9.83 -0.26 -9.24
C PRO A 66 -9.27 -1.14 -8.11
N MET A 67 -9.46 -0.71 -6.86
CA MET A 67 -8.94 -1.40 -5.69
C MET A 67 -10.01 -1.56 -4.61
N VAL A 68 -10.03 -2.74 -3.98
CA VAL A 68 -10.73 -3.00 -2.72
C VAL A 68 -9.68 -3.25 -1.64
N LEU A 69 -9.66 -2.42 -0.59
CA LEU A 69 -8.73 -2.57 0.52
C LEU A 69 -9.47 -3.08 1.76
N VAL A 70 -8.95 -4.14 2.36
CA VAL A 70 -9.52 -4.83 3.53
C VAL A 70 -8.46 -4.86 4.63
N PRO A 71 -8.36 -3.82 5.47
CA PRO A 71 -7.36 -3.75 6.52
C PRO A 71 -7.60 -4.84 7.57
N THR A 72 -6.51 -5.47 8.01
CA THR A 72 -6.51 -6.44 9.11
C THR A 72 -5.81 -5.88 10.36
N THR A 73 -5.50 -4.58 10.36
CA THR A 73 -4.82 -3.85 11.44
C THR A 73 -5.52 -2.54 11.74
N SER A 74 -5.56 -2.13 13.01
CA SER A 74 -6.24 -0.91 13.46
C SER A 74 -5.23 0.21 13.78
N GLY A 75 -4.37 0.57 12.82
CA GLY A 75 -3.28 1.53 13.04
C GLY A 75 -3.09 2.54 11.91
N THR A 76 -2.47 2.08 10.83
CA THR A 76 -1.89 2.96 9.81
C THR A 76 -2.90 3.83 9.05
N GLY A 77 -4.17 3.41 9.00
CA GLY A 77 -5.19 4.05 8.19
C GLY A 77 -4.88 4.05 6.69
N SER A 78 -3.93 3.23 6.23
CA SER A 78 -3.48 3.22 4.83
C SER A 78 -4.66 3.04 3.88
N GLU A 79 -5.66 2.26 4.22
CA GLU A 79 -6.88 2.08 3.44
C GLU A 79 -7.61 3.39 3.06
N VAL A 80 -7.39 4.49 3.76
CA VAL A 80 -8.02 5.79 3.51
C VAL A 80 -7.03 6.93 3.23
N THR A 81 -5.72 6.66 3.11
CA THR A 81 -4.72 7.70 2.80
C THR A 81 -4.31 7.70 1.33
N PRO A 82 -4.00 8.88 0.74
CA PRO A 82 -3.46 9.00 -0.61
C PRO A 82 -1.95 8.70 -0.66
N ASN A 83 -1.41 7.94 0.30
CA ASN A 83 0.01 7.68 0.46
C ASN A 83 0.28 6.19 0.27
N ALA A 84 1.41 5.85 -0.35
CA ALA A 84 1.97 4.50 -0.33
C ALA A 84 3.47 4.60 -0.05
N ILE A 85 3.94 3.94 1.02
CA ILE A 85 5.32 4.06 1.51
C ILE A 85 6.16 2.88 1.03
N VAL A 86 7.36 3.18 0.56
CA VAL A 86 8.42 2.19 0.30
C VAL A 86 9.69 2.57 1.02
N THR A 87 10.50 1.57 1.34
CA THR A 87 11.83 1.78 1.94
C THR A 87 12.90 1.78 0.85
N LEU A 88 13.83 2.73 0.93
CA LEU A 88 15.09 2.74 0.17
C LEU A 88 16.24 2.37 1.12
N PRO A 89 16.69 1.10 1.15
CA PRO A 89 17.72 0.65 2.09
C PRO A 89 19.03 1.42 1.96
N ASP A 90 19.46 1.71 0.72
CA ASP A 90 20.73 2.39 0.43
C ASP A 90 20.76 3.85 0.91
N GLU A 91 19.59 4.46 1.08
CA GLU A 91 19.44 5.87 1.50
C GLU A 91 18.94 5.98 2.96
N GLU A 92 18.73 4.84 3.65
CA GLU A 92 18.06 4.74 4.97
C GLU A 92 16.75 5.56 5.04
N LEU A 93 16.05 5.69 3.90
CA LEU A 93 14.95 6.63 3.72
C LEU A 93 13.63 5.90 3.49
N LYS A 94 12.59 6.29 4.25
CA LYS A 94 11.19 5.97 3.95
C LYS A 94 10.63 7.08 3.07
N ILE A 95 10.38 6.77 1.81
CA ILE A 95 9.81 7.70 0.83
C ILE A 95 8.53 7.13 0.26
N GLY A 96 7.56 7.98 0.02
CA GLY A 96 6.25 7.58 -0.46
C GLY A 96 5.91 8.16 -1.82
N VAL A 97 5.00 7.48 -2.50
CA VAL A 97 4.18 8.06 -3.54
C VAL A 97 2.97 8.70 -2.87
N VAL A 98 2.72 9.98 -3.15
CA VAL A 98 1.55 10.71 -2.65
C VAL A 98 0.72 11.15 -3.84
N SER A 99 -0.49 10.61 -3.97
CA SER A 99 -1.40 10.95 -5.04
C SER A 99 -2.83 10.56 -4.68
N ARG A 100 -3.80 11.38 -5.12
CA ARG A 100 -5.23 11.03 -5.06
C ARG A 100 -5.55 9.74 -5.82
N HIS A 101 -4.74 9.36 -6.80
CA HIS A 101 -4.90 8.12 -7.56
C HIS A 101 -4.58 6.85 -6.77
N LEU A 102 -4.04 6.98 -5.56
CA LEU A 102 -3.79 5.87 -4.64
C LEU A 102 -5.00 5.55 -3.74
N LEU A 103 -6.05 6.38 -3.75
CA LEU A 103 -7.26 6.10 -2.98
C LEU A 103 -8.04 4.93 -3.59
N PRO A 104 -8.54 3.99 -2.77
CA PRO A 104 -9.23 2.82 -3.27
C PRO A 104 -10.66 3.15 -3.73
N THR A 105 -11.23 2.22 -4.49
CA THR A 105 -12.62 2.27 -4.92
C THR A 105 -13.57 1.90 -3.77
N LEU A 106 -13.16 0.95 -2.94
CA LEU A 106 -13.92 0.47 -1.79
C LEU A 106 -12.97 0.09 -0.65
N VAL A 107 -13.39 0.39 0.58
CA VAL A 107 -12.75 -0.11 1.80
C VAL A 107 -13.76 -0.98 2.53
N ILE A 108 -13.34 -2.17 2.97
CA ILE A 108 -14.14 -3.07 3.80
C ILE A 108 -13.50 -3.12 5.19
N LEU A 109 -14.16 -2.49 6.16
CA LEU A 109 -13.74 -2.54 7.56
C LEU A 109 -14.51 -3.64 8.28
N ASP A 110 -13.83 -4.75 8.58
CA ASP A 110 -14.38 -5.84 9.39
C ASP A 110 -13.52 -6.03 10.65
N PRO A 111 -14.04 -5.68 11.84
CA PRO A 111 -13.29 -5.84 13.10
C PRO A 111 -12.99 -7.31 13.42
N LEU A 112 -13.71 -8.28 12.84
CA LEU A 112 -13.40 -9.70 13.03
C LEU A 112 -12.04 -10.07 12.44
N LEU A 113 -11.59 -9.36 11.40
CA LEU A 113 -10.29 -9.59 10.76
C LEU A 113 -9.11 -9.07 11.60
N THR A 114 -9.36 -8.27 12.65
CA THR A 114 -8.31 -7.77 13.54
C THR A 114 -8.14 -8.65 14.79
N LEU A 115 -9.06 -9.57 15.07
CA LEU A 115 -9.08 -10.36 16.32
C LEU A 115 -7.91 -11.34 16.45
N SER A 116 -7.31 -11.75 15.33
CA SER A 116 -6.17 -12.68 15.30
C SER A 116 -4.82 -12.00 15.48
N LEU A 117 -4.78 -10.66 15.57
CA LEU A 117 -3.52 -9.94 15.74
C LEU A 117 -2.86 -10.30 17.08
N PRO A 118 -1.54 -10.57 17.09
CA PRO A 118 -0.82 -10.73 18.33
C PRO A 118 -0.96 -9.49 19.23
N ARG A 119 -1.08 -9.70 20.54
CA ARG A 119 -1.23 -8.62 21.53
C ARG A 119 -0.22 -7.47 21.36
N PRO A 120 1.09 -7.73 21.13
CA PRO A 120 2.05 -6.65 20.94
C PRO A 120 1.77 -5.80 19.69
N ILE A 121 1.34 -6.44 18.59
CA ILE A 121 1.02 -5.74 17.34
C ILE A 121 -0.28 -4.94 17.48
N THR A 122 -1.27 -5.47 18.20
CA THR A 122 -2.51 -4.75 18.52
C THR A 122 -2.21 -3.47 19.31
N ALA A 123 -1.36 -3.56 20.34
CA ALA A 123 -0.99 -2.40 21.13
C ALA A 123 -0.19 -1.37 20.31
N ALA A 124 0.79 -1.82 19.51
CA ALA A 124 1.60 -0.93 18.67
C ALA A 124 0.75 -0.19 17.62
N THR A 125 -0.10 -0.92 16.90
CA THR A 125 -0.99 -0.31 15.88
C THR A 125 -2.04 0.60 16.51
N GLY A 126 -2.58 0.27 17.68
CA GLY A 126 -3.47 1.18 18.41
C GLY A 126 -2.79 2.48 18.84
N MET A 127 -1.52 2.43 19.28
CA MET A 127 -0.75 3.64 19.58
C MET A 127 -0.45 4.47 18.33
N ASP A 128 -0.14 3.81 17.20
CA ASP A 128 0.04 4.47 15.90
C ASP A 128 -1.21 5.27 15.49
N ALA A 129 -2.39 4.64 15.53
CA ALA A 129 -3.66 5.33 15.28
C ALA A 129 -3.91 6.51 16.24
N PHE A 130 -3.58 6.34 17.53
CA PHE A 130 -3.72 7.42 18.51
C PHE A 130 -2.79 8.61 18.19
N THR A 131 -1.55 8.35 17.75
CA THR A 131 -0.61 9.41 17.37
C THR A 131 -0.98 10.15 16.08
N HIS A 132 -1.85 9.57 15.25
CA HIS A 132 -2.39 10.26 14.08
C HIS A 132 -3.54 11.23 14.40
N SER A 133 -4.14 11.16 15.60
CA SER A 133 -5.28 11.98 16.05
C SER A 133 -4.86 13.27 16.74
#